data_AF-A0A1Q4FWL5-F1
#
_entry.id   AF-A0A1Q4FWL5-F1
#
_cell.length_a   1.000
_cell.length_b   1.000
_cell.length_c   1.000
_cell.angle_alpha   90.00
_cell.angle_beta   90.00
_cell.angle_gamma   90.00
#
_symmetry.space_group_name_H-M   'P 1'
#
loop_
_entity.id
_entity.type
_entity.pdbx_description
1 polymer ?
#
loop_
_entity_poly.entity_id
_entity_poly.type
_entity_poly.pdbx_seq_one_letter_code
_entity_poly.pdbx_strand_id
1 'polypeptide(L)'
;MSYSTHRKQSLNVELPIRHRLSHVRSCAVHVSQKYRVSRSVVLDLLGIADAYEERDLPSSLQIGKAIEALDEIKACGLPTDRQAGDT
;
A
#
# COMPACT_ATOMS: atom_id res chain seq x y z
N MET A 1 -8.97 -4.89 -13.07
CA MET A 1 -9.69 -3.78 -12.40
C MET A 1 -8.78 -2.57 -12.31
N SER A 2 -9.32 -1.36 -12.08
CA SER A 2 -8.54 -0.13 -11.99
C SER A 2 -8.10 0.17 -10.55
N TYR A 3 -7.10 1.04 -10.40
CA TYR A 3 -6.66 1.58 -9.10
C TYR A 3 -7.82 2.17 -8.29
N SER A 4 -8.71 2.94 -8.92
CA SER A 4 -9.83 3.60 -8.24
C SER A 4 -10.83 2.62 -7.63
N THR A 5 -11.08 1.49 -8.30
CA THR A 5 -11.94 0.42 -7.76
C THR A 5 -11.31 -0.21 -6.52
N HIS A 6 -10.05 -0.61 -6.61
CA HIS A 6 -9.34 -1.21 -5.47
C HIS A 6 -9.19 -0.23 -4.30
N ARG A 7 -8.96 1.06 -4.57
CA ARG A 7 -8.94 2.10 -3.55
C ARG A 7 -10.26 2.16 -2.78
N LYS A 8 -11.39 2.23 -3.49
CA LYS A 8 -12.73 2.27 -2.86
C LYS A 8 -12.98 1.03 -1.99
N GLN A 9 -12.62 -0.14 -2.48
CA GLN A 9 -12.80 -1.39 -1.74
C GLN A 9 -11.86 -1.50 -0.53
N SER A 10 -10.64 -0.96 -0.61
CA SER A 10 -9.70 -0.93 0.53
C SER A 10 -10.22 -0.07 1.69
N LEU A 11 -10.97 1.00 1.38
CA LEU A 11 -11.56 1.91 2.36
C LEU A 11 -12.96 1.47 2.83
N ASN A 12 -13.52 0.40 2.26
CA ASN A 12 -14.82 -0.09 2.69
C ASN A 12 -14.71 -0.85 4.01
N VAL A 13 -15.19 -0.23 5.10
CA VAL A 13 -15.13 -0.78 6.47
C VAL A 13 -15.99 -2.03 6.67
N GLU A 14 -16.98 -2.25 5.81
CA GLU A 14 -17.83 -3.45 5.82
C GLU A 14 -17.10 -4.71 5.34
N LEU A 15 -15.96 -4.54 4.66
CA LEU A 15 -15.16 -5.68 4.19
C LEU A 15 -14.19 -6.16 5.28
N PRO A 16 -13.96 -7.48 5.39
CA PRO A 16 -12.92 -8.02 6.26
C PRO A 16 -11.55 -7.38 5.97
N ILE A 17 -10.74 -7.17 7.01
CA ILE A 17 -9.39 -6.58 6.92
C ILE A 17 -8.54 -7.25 5.84
N ARG A 18 -8.62 -8.58 5.71
CA ARG A 18 -7.90 -9.34 4.67
C ARG A 18 -8.31 -8.98 3.25
N HIS A 19 -9.61 -8.79 3.03
CA HIS A 19 -10.13 -8.40 1.72
C HIS A 19 -9.67 -6.98 1.38
N ARG A 20 -9.76 -6.07 2.35
CA ARG A 20 -9.28 -4.69 2.20
C ARG A 20 -7.77 -4.65 1.90
N LEU A 21 -6.97 -5.42 2.63
CA LEU A 21 -5.52 -5.54 2.41
C LEU A 21 -5.18 -6.11 1.03
N SER A 22 -5.97 -7.07 0.53
CA SER A 22 -5.84 -7.58 -0.84
C SER A 22 -6.01 -6.45 -1.88
N HIS A 23 -6.98 -5.56 -1.65
CA HIS A 23 -7.17 -4.40 -2.52
C HIS A 23 -6.05 -3.35 -2.40
N VAL A 24 -5.51 -3.09 -1.20
CA VAL A 24 -4.33 -2.23 -1.02
C VAL A 24 -3.16 -2.77 -1.85
N ARG A 25 -2.96 -4.08 -1.84
CA ARG A 25 -1.92 -4.77 -2.62
C ARG A 25 -2.13 -4.62 -4.12
N SER A 26 -3.37 -4.69 -4.60
CA SER A 26 -3.68 -4.40 -6.00
C SER A 26 -3.38 -2.95 -6.36
N CYS A 27 -3.68 -1.98 -5.48
CA CYS A 27 -3.26 -0.59 -5.66
C CYS A 27 -1.73 -0.46 -5.73
N ALA A 28 -0.98 -1.17 -4.88
CA ALA A 28 0.47 -1.19 -4.92
C ALA A 28 1.03 -1.74 -6.24
N VAL A 29 0.39 -2.75 -6.86
CA VAL A 29 0.76 -3.24 -8.19
C VAL A 29 0.62 -2.15 -9.25
N HIS A 30 -0.48 -1.39 -9.23
CA HIS A 30 -0.66 -0.30 -10.18
C HIS A 30 0.41 0.79 -10.04
N VAL A 31 0.78 1.13 -8.80
CA VAL A 31 1.85 2.10 -8.51
C VAL A 31 3.22 1.55 -8.95
N SER A 32 3.51 0.28 -8.64
CA SER A 32 4.79 -0.34 -9.01
C SER A 32 4.96 -0.40 -10.53
N GLN A 33 3.90 -0.72 -11.27
CA GLN A 33 3.90 -0.70 -12.73
C GLN A 33 4.11 0.71 -13.30
N LYS A 34 3.43 1.71 -12.72
CA LYS A 34 3.55 3.11 -13.17
C LYS A 34 4.99 3.63 -13.07
N TYR A 35 5.67 3.34 -11.96
CA TYR A 35 7.03 3.84 -11.70
C TYR A 35 8.13 2.83 -12.04
N ARG A 36 7.78 1.68 -12.61
CA ARG A 36 8.72 0.60 -12.99
C ARG A 36 9.62 0.15 -11.83
N VAL A 37 9.04 0.04 -10.64
CA VAL A 37 9.73 -0.50 -9.45
C VAL A 37 9.13 -1.83 -9.03
N SER A 38 9.88 -2.58 -8.21
CA SER A 38 9.34 -3.80 -7.61
C SER A 38 8.13 -3.49 -6.73
N ARG A 39 7.13 -4.39 -6.76
CA ARG A 39 6.01 -4.32 -5.83
C ARG A 39 6.46 -4.39 -4.38
N SER A 40 7.53 -5.14 -4.06
CA SER A 40 8.07 -5.22 -2.70
C SER A 40 8.46 -3.86 -2.19
N VAL A 41 9.18 -3.05 -2.99
CA VAL A 41 9.56 -1.68 -2.64
C VAL A 41 8.35 -0.82 -2.28
N VAL A 42 7.27 -0.92 -3.05
CA VAL A 42 6.03 -0.19 -2.73
C VAL A 42 5.43 -0.68 -1.41
N LEU A 43 5.38 -2.01 -1.18
CA LEU A 43 4.84 -2.55 0.08
C LEU A 43 5.71 -2.21 1.31
N ASP A 44 7.03 -2.12 1.14
CA ASP A 44 8.00 -1.72 2.17
C ASP A 44 7.83 -0.24 2.54
N LEU A 45 7.51 0.62 1.56
CA LEU A 45 7.18 2.02 1.80
C LEU A 45 5.89 2.19 2.62
N LEU A 46 4.94 1.27 2.43
CA LEU A 46 3.68 1.26 3.16
C LEU A 46 3.76 0.59 4.54
N GLY A 47 4.90 -0.03 4.88
CA GLY A 47 5.07 -0.75 6.14
C GLY A 47 4.16 -1.99 6.28
N ILE A 48 3.79 -2.61 5.16
CA ILE A 48 2.88 -3.77 5.12
C ILE A 48 3.45 -4.96 4.33
N ALA A 49 4.76 -5.00 4.13
CA ALA A 49 5.44 -6.12 3.46
C ALA A 49 5.18 -7.44 4.18
N ASP A 50 5.27 -7.43 5.52
CA ASP A 50 5.14 -8.60 6.38
C ASP A 50 3.70 -8.93 6.78
N ALA A 51 2.73 -8.07 6.42
CA ALA A 51 1.30 -8.24 6.73
C ALA A 51 0.65 -9.46 6.00
N TYR A 52 1.45 -10.37 5.48
CA TYR A 52 1.01 -11.66 4.94
C TYR A 52 0.78 -12.69 6.04
N GLU A 53 1.47 -12.58 7.18
CA GLU A 53 1.30 -13.50 8.28
C GLU A 53 0.05 -13.15 9.09
N GLU A 54 -0.81 -14.14 9.30
CA GLU A 54 -2.11 -14.01 9.99
C GLU A 54 -2.03 -13.41 11.39
N ARG A 55 -0.82 -13.37 11.98
CA ARG A 55 -0.57 -12.95 13.35
C ARG A 55 -0.58 -11.43 13.52
N ASP A 56 -0.37 -10.65 12.45
CA ASP A 56 -0.28 -9.19 12.55
C ASP A 56 -0.97 -8.48 11.36
N LEU A 57 -2.29 -8.60 11.32
CA LEU A 57 -3.09 -7.89 10.32
C LEU A 57 -3.16 -6.39 10.63
N PRO A 58 -2.98 -5.50 9.63
CA PRO A 58 -3.06 -4.07 9.85
C PRO A 58 -4.49 -3.67 10.27
N SER A 59 -4.56 -2.76 11.24
CA SER A 59 -5.81 -2.11 11.63
C SER A 59 -6.44 -1.32 10.47
N SER A 60 -7.73 -1.01 10.60
CA SER A 60 -8.43 -0.12 9.66
C SER A 60 -7.71 1.22 9.45
N LEU A 61 -7.10 1.77 10.51
CA LEU A 61 -6.34 3.02 10.45
C LEU A 61 -5.05 2.85 9.61
N GLN A 62 -4.32 1.75 9.81
CA GLN A 62 -3.12 1.44 9.01
C GLN A 62 -3.47 1.23 7.54
N ILE A 63 -4.61 0.58 7.23
CA ILE A 63 -5.11 0.47 5.85
C ILE A 63 -5.38 1.85 5.25
N GLY A 64 -6.02 2.75 6.00
CA GLY A 64 -6.28 4.13 5.56
C GLY A 64 -4.98 4.87 5.22
N LYS A 65 -4.02 4.85 6.14
CA LYS A 65 -2.69 5.46 5.93
C LYS A 65 -1.95 4.87 4.72
N ALA A 66 -2.03 3.55 4.51
CA ALA A 66 -1.41 2.91 3.36
C ALA A 66 -2.04 3.36 2.02
N ILE A 67 -3.37 3.59 2.01
CA ILE A 67 -4.05 4.12 0.82
C ILE A 67 -3.69 5.58 0.57
N GLU A 68 -3.59 6.41 1.61
CA GLU A 68 -3.14 7.80 1.50
C GLU A 68 -1.72 7.87 0.92
N ALA A 69 -0.79 7.07 1.45
CA ALA A 69 0.57 7.00 0.94
C ALA A 69 0.62 6.51 -0.53
N LEU A 70 -0.24 5.56 -0.93
CA LEU A 70 -0.35 5.14 -2.33
C LEU A 70 -0.90 6.26 -3.23
N ASP A 71 -1.86 7.04 -2.75
CA ASP A 71 -2.40 8.19 -3.48
C ASP A 71 -1.31 9.26 -3.68
N GLU A 72 -0.51 9.54 -2.64
CA GLU A 72 0.65 10.43 -2.70
C GLU A 72 1.70 9.92 -3.68
N ILE A 73 2.14 8.67 -3.57
CA ILE A 73 3.13 8.10 -4.49
C ILE A 73 2.62 8.16 -5.93
N LYS A 74 1.34 7.82 -6.14
CA LYS A 74 0.71 7.88 -7.47
C LYS A 74 0.65 9.31 -8.03
N ALA A 75 0.52 10.34 -7.20
CA ALA A 75 0.43 11.74 -7.62
C ALA A 75 1.82 12.37 -7.81
N CYS A 76 2.70 12.18 -6.83
CA CYS A 76 3.95 12.93 -6.67
C CYS A 76 5.20 12.15 -7.08
N GLY A 77 5.10 10.82 -7.24
CA GLY A 77 6.26 9.95 -7.48
C GLY A 77 6.71 9.20 -6.23
N LEU A 78 7.68 8.31 -6.40
CA LEU A 78 8.25 7.56 -5.27
C LEU A 78 9.05 8.50 -4.37
N PRO A 79 8.91 8.39 -3.03
CA PRO A 79 9.76 9.12 -2.12
C PRO A 79 11.22 8.76 -2.41
N THR A 80 12.04 9.77 -2.64
CA THR A 80 13.45 9.61 -3.01
C THR A 80 14.36 9.41 -1.79
N ASP A 81 13.78 9.41 -0.59
CA ASP A 81 14.50 9.50 0.67
C ASP A 81 14.07 8.42 1.67
N ARG A 82 14.82 7.32 1.68
CA ARG A 82 15.35 6.80 2.93
C ARG A 82 16.85 7.01 2.83
N GLN A 83 17.34 8.20 3.16
CA GLN A 83 18.74 8.37 3.47
C GLN A 83 19.14 7.24 4.43
N ALA A 84 20.15 6.48 4.00
CA ALA A 84 21.00 5.75 4.90
C ALA A 84 21.34 6.68 6.07
N GLY A 85 20.84 6.34 7.26
CA GLY A 85 21.40 6.89 8.48
C GLY A 85 22.78 6.25 8.67
N ASP A 86 23.80 6.91 8.13
CA ASP A 86 25.13 6.94 8.73
C ASP A 86 24.98 7.43 10.18
N THR A 87 25.05 6.55 11.17
CA THR A 87 25.96 6.66 12.33
C THR A 87 25.96 5.37 13.16
#